data_AF-A0A8T6ZRX5-F1
#
_entry.id   AF-A0A8T6ZRX5-F1
#
_cell.length_a   1.000
_cell.length_b   1.000
_cell.length_c   1.000
_cell.angle_alpha   90.00
_cell.angle_beta   90.00
_cell.angle_gamma   90.00
#
_symmetry.space_group_name_H-M   'P 1'
#
loop_
_entity.id
_entity.type
_entity.pdbx_description
1 polymer ?
#
loop_
_entity_poly.entity_id
_entity_poly.type
_entity_poly.pdbx_seq_one_letter_code
_entity_poly.pdbx_strand_id
1 'polypeptide(L)'
;MGGDRKDEEMNCTLTAEERSALQSGLRGLADTMPPRAVWLRIREQAEAEGLLRAPRSKNQRYWFGGVGLAAAALVVAVMLPGLIQVPTDPGITVPQNLPTNTTELSTLQTLMVQSRQLENDLRSLPSEPRVMRASTVATISDLEDRIAAIDYQLNSADVTMSDEDRELFWRERVRLMKSLLQLRYAQAQRAAF
;
A
#
# COMPACT_ATOMS: atom_id res chain seq x y z
N MET A 1 5.78 51.12 14.05
CA MET A 1 6.00 50.64 12.66
C MET A 1 7.29 49.84 12.61
N GLY A 2 7.23 48.53 12.34
CA GLY A 2 8.45 47.70 12.28
C GLY A 2 8.24 46.18 12.35
N GLY A 3 7.13 45.64 11.83
CA GLY A 3 6.83 44.21 11.91
C GLY A 3 6.76 43.47 10.57
N ASP A 4 6.74 44.16 9.44
CA ASP A 4 6.22 43.58 8.18
C ASP A 4 7.31 43.07 7.22
N ARG A 5 8.60 43.30 7.52
CA ARG A 5 9.70 42.96 6.59
C ARG A 5 10.28 41.56 6.74
N LYS A 6 9.97 40.82 7.81
CA LYS A 6 10.56 39.50 8.07
C LYS A 6 9.75 38.33 7.51
N ASP A 7 8.47 38.52 7.25
CA ASP A 7 7.61 37.46 6.73
C ASP A 7 7.73 37.31 5.20
N GLU A 8 8.26 38.33 4.52
CA GLU A 8 8.48 38.34 3.07
C GLU A 8 9.73 37.53 2.65
N GLU A 9 10.68 37.29 3.58
CA GLU A 9 11.92 36.51 3.34
C GLU A 9 11.72 34.98 3.36
N MET A 10 10.52 34.49 3.69
CA MET A 10 10.23 33.05 3.78
C MET A 10 9.51 32.48 2.56
N ASN A 11 9.24 33.29 1.53
CA ASN A 11 8.55 32.82 0.33
C ASN A 11 9.56 32.29 -0.69
N CYS A 12 9.77 30.96 -0.70
CA CYS A 12 10.60 30.27 -1.69
C CYS A 12 9.90 30.21 -3.07
N THR A 13 9.55 31.35 -3.65
CA THR A 13 9.01 31.42 -5.02
C THR A 13 10.12 31.78 -5.98
N LEU A 14 10.79 30.76 -6.54
CA LEU A 14 11.61 30.95 -7.73
C LEU A 14 10.70 31.35 -8.90
N THR A 15 11.11 32.36 -9.65
CA THR A 15 10.48 32.71 -10.93
C THR A 15 10.65 31.58 -11.95
N ALA A 16 9.83 31.56 -13.00
CA ALA A 16 9.90 30.53 -14.04
C ALA A 16 11.26 30.51 -14.75
N GLU A 17 11.86 31.69 -14.97
CA GLU A 17 13.17 31.84 -15.57
C GLU A 17 14.28 31.30 -14.66
N GLU A 18 14.27 31.65 -13.37
CA GLU A 18 15.24 31.14 -12.38
C GLU A 18 15.16 29.62 -12.25
N ARG A 19 13.95 29.06 -12.28
CA ARG A 19 13.76 27.60 -12.30
C ARG A 19 14.37 26.96 -13.55
N SER A 20 14.21 27.58 -14.72
CA SER A 20 14.77 27.06 -15.97
C SER A 20 16.30 27.08 -15.97
N ALA A 21 16.90 28.14 -15.42
CA ALA A 21 18.35 28.29 -15.26
C ALA A 21 18.91 27.30 -14.24
N LEU A 22 18.21 27.07 -13.13
CA LEU A 22 18.59 26.04 -12.16
C LEU A 22 18.54 24.64 -12.78
N GLN A 23 17.48 24.34 -13.53
CA GLN A 23 17.32 23.03 -14.16
C GLN A 23 18.38 22.75 -15.22
N SER A 24 18.79 23.76 -16.00
CA SER A 24 19.88 23.61 -16.97
C SER A 24 21.22 23.40 -16.25
N GLY A 25 21.48 24.12 -15.15
CA GLY A 25 22.65 23.92 -14.31
C GLY A 25 22.73 22.53 -13.69
N LEU A 26 21.64 22.02 -13.13
CA LEU A 26 21.58 20.67 -12.54
C LEU A 26 21.78 19.58 -13.59
N ARG A 27 21.25 19.75 -14.81
CA ARG A 27 21.48 18.81 -15.92
C ARG A 27 22.91 18.82 -16.44
N GLY A 28 23.65 19.92 -16.22
CA GLY A 28 25.04 20.06 -16.62
C GLY A 28 26.05 19.49 -15.60
N LEU A 29 25.58 19.01 -14.44
CA LEU A 29 26.45 18.40 -13.45
C LEU A 29 27.06 17.11 -14.00
N ALA A 30 28.33 16.86 -13.66
CA ALA A 30 28.98 15.61 -13.99
C ALA A 30 28.26 14.45 -13.27
N ASP A 31 27.99 13.38 -14.01
CA ASP A 31 27.48 12.14 -13.43
C ASP A 31 28.60 11.52 -12.58
N THR A 32 28.55 11.77 -11.28
CA THR A 32 29.55 11.30 -10.33
C THR A 32 28.94 10.13 -9.58
N MET A 33 29.62 8.98 -9.62
CA MET A 33 29.13 7.81 -8.91
C MET A 33 29.10 8.12 -7.41
N PRO A 34 27.95 7.98 -6.74
CA PRO A 34 27.86 8.26 -5.33
C PRO A 34 28.82 7.37 -4.53
N PRO A 35 29.66 7.93 -3.62
CA PRO A 35 30.57 7.13 -2.82
C PRO A 35 29.76 6.24 -1.86
N ARG A 36 29.81 4.92 -2.07
CA ARG A 36 28.99 3.95 -1.33
C ARG A 36 29.10 4.08 0.20
N ALA A 37 30.29 4.41 0.71
CA ALA A 37 30.53 4.59 2.14
C ALA A 37 29.71 5.75 2.76
N VAL A 38 29.49 6.83 2.03
CA VAL A 38 28.70 7.98 2.52
C VAL A 38 27.23 7.61 2.62
N TRP A 39 26.72 6.89 1.62
CA TRP A 39 25.33 6.43 1.61
C TRP A 39 25.01 5.40 2.68
N LEU A 40 25.96 4.51 2.98
CA LEU A 40 25.82 3.58 4.11
C LEU A 40 25.67 4.34 5.43
N ARG A 41 26.48 5.38 5.65
CA ARG A 41 26.38 6.24 6.84
C ARG A 41 25.06 7.01 6.92
N ILE A 42 24.60 7.57 5.81
CA ILE A 42 23.30 8.27 5.76
C ILE A 42 22.17 7.30 6.12
N ARG A 43 22.22 6.06 5.60
CA ARG A 43 21.25 5.02 5.95
C ARG A 43 21.30 4.67 7.43
N GLU A 44 22.50 4.46 7.99
CA GLU A 44 22.68 4.19 9.43
C GLU A 44 22.12 5.33 10.30
N GLN A 45 22.36 6.59 9.93
CA GLN A 45 21.80 7.74 10.64
C GLN A 45 20.28 7.80 10.53
N ALA A 46 19.74 7.60 9.33
CA ALA A 46 18.30 7.63 9.10
C ALA A 46 17.56 6.46 9.79
N GLU A 47 18.20 5.30 9.94
CA GLU A 47 17.71 4.18 10.75
C GLU A 47 17.76 4.52 12.26
N ALA A 48 18.86 5.14 12.73
CA ALA A 48 19.02 5.56 14.13
C ALA A 48 18.02 6.65 14.54
N GLU A 49 17.72 7.57 13.62
CA GLU A 49 16.71 8.64 13.78
C GLU A 49 15.28 8.13 13.52
N GLY A 50 15.11 6.88 13.10
CA GLY A 50 13.82 6.27 12.81
C GLY A 50 13.12 6.82 11.57
N LEU A 51 13.81 7.61 10.75
CA LEU A 51 13.34 8.12 9.45
C LEU A 51 13.18 6.98 8.45
N LEU A 52 14.07 5.98 8.52
CA LEU A 52 13.92 4.72 7.83
C LEU A 52 13.35 3.69 8.80
N ARG A 53 12.08 3.36 8.61
CA ARG A 53 11.46 2.26 9.33
C ARG A 53 12.04 0.98 8.76
N ALA A 54 12.98 0.36 9.46
CA ALA A 54 13.38 -1.01 9.14
C ALA A 54 12.09 -1.85 8.99
N PRO A 55 11.96 -2.70 7.95
CA PRO A 55 10.89 -3.68 7.95
C PRO A 55 11.04 -4.40 9.27
N ARG A 56 9.99 -4.37 10.11
CA ARG A 56 10.00 -5.09 11.38
C ARG A 56 10.33 -6.53 11.01
N SER A 57 11.59 -6.92 11.25
CA SER A 57 12.02 -8.29 11.27
C SER A 57 11.10 -8.96 12.28
N LYS A 58 10.03 -9.58 11.78
CA LYS A 58 9.17 -10.42 12.58
C LYS A 58 10.08 -11.58 12.95
N ASN A 59 10.64 -11.43 14.14
CA ASN A 59 11.50 -12.36 14.85
C ASN A 59 11.08 -13.81 14.54
N GLN A 60 11.73 -14.41 13.55
CA GLN A 60 11.54 -15.79 13.11
C GLN A 60 12.29 -16.70 14.09
N ARG A 61 11.86 -16.65 15.36
CA ARG A 61 12.51 -17.34 16.49
C ARG A 61 11.56 -18.11 17.40
N TYR A 62 10.32 -18.35 16.96
CA TYR A 62 9.42 -19.30 17.58
C TYR A 62 8.82 -20.24 16.53
N TRP A 63 9.63 -21.07 15.88
CA TRP A 63 9.08 -22.19 15.11
C TRP A 63 10.00 -23.42 15.07
N PHE A 64 10.68 -23.75 16.17
CA PHE A 64 11.14 -25.12 16.39
C PHE A 64 11.12 -25.42 17.88
N GLY A 65 10.08 -26.14 18.33
CA GLY A 65 10.02 -26.69 19.67
C GLY A 65 8.60 -27.00 20.15
N GLY A 66 8.20 -28.27 20.01
CA GLY A 66 7.24 -28.87 20.94
C GLY A 66 5.88 -29.23 20.35
N VAL A 67 5.70 -30.54 20.12
CA VAL A 67 4.41 -31.24 20.04
C VAL A 67 3.57 -30.92 21.28
N GLY A 68 2.28 -30.57 21.12
CA GLY A 68 1.32 -30.60 22.24
C GLY A 68 0.10 -29.67 22.11
N LEU A 69 -1.01 -30.26 21.69
CA LEU A 69 -2.43 -29.90 21.93
C LEU A 69 -2.72 -28.68 22.84
N ALA A 70 -3.46 -27.70 22.32
CA ALA A 70 -4.76 -27.26 22.84
C ALA A 70 -5.27 -26.01 22.10
N ALA A 71 -6.50 -26.08 21.62
CA ALA A 71 -7.24 -24.93 21.12
C ALA A 71 -7.37 -23.87 22.22
N ALA A 72 -6.80 -22.69 21.99
CA ALA A 72 -7.17 -21.48 22.69
C ALA A 72 -7.14 -20.33 21.69
N ALA A 73 -8.32 -20.01 21.17
CA ALA A 73 -8.55 -18.77 20.44
C ALA A 73 -8.26 -17.59 21.38
N LEU A 74 -7.12 -16.94 21.19
CA LEU A 74 -6.87 -15.60 21.71
C LEU A 74 -6.59 -14.67 20.53
N VAL A 75 -7.70 -14.14 19.99
CA VAL A 75 -7.69 -13.00 19.09
C VAL A 75 -7.23 -11.79 19.89
N VAL A 76 -5.99 -11.37 19.71
CA VAL A 76 -5.56 -10.02 20.07
C VAL A 76 -6.04 -9.09 18.96
N ALA A 77 -7.25 -8.55 19.17
CA ALA A 77 -7.83 -7.50 18.35
C ALA A 77 -7.05 -6.20 18.60
N VAL A 78 -6.15 -5.86 17.67
CA VAL A 78 -5.51 -4.56 17.62
C VAL A 78 -5.62 -4.04 16.19
N MET A 79 -6.67 -3.27 15.89
CA MET A 79 -6.61 -1.91 15.31
C MET A 79 -7.93 -1.45 14.65
N LEU A 80 -8.42 -0.32 15.18
CA LEU A 80 -9.29 0.73 14.59
C LEU A 80 -10.74 0.37 14.15
N PRO A 81 -11.73 0.47 15.04
CA PRO A 81 -13.11 0.72 14.65
C PRO A 81 -13.29 2.25 14.51
N GLY A 82 -13.67 2.76 13.34
CA GLY A 82 -14.01 4.19 13.29
C GLY A 82 -14.42 4.80 11.97
N LEU A 83 -14.08 4.23 10.81
CA LEU A 83 -14.52 4.77 9.53
C LEU A 83 -14.91 3.62 8.62
N ILE A 84 -16.13 3.69 8.08
CA ILE A 84 -16.84 2.70 7.24
C ILE A 84 -17.78 1.80 8.06
N GLN A 85 -18.91 2.38 8.46
CA GLN A 85 -20.13 1.63 8.72
C GLN A 85 -20.70 1.19 7.37
N VAL A 86 -20.59 -0.10 7.05
CA VAL A 86 -21.43 -0.74 6.02
C VAL A 86 -22.73 -1.15 6.71
N PRO A 87 -23.92 -0.76 6.21
CA PRO A 87 -25.18 -1.26 6.76
C PRO A 87 -25.21 -2.79 6.60
N THR A 88 -25.29 -3.50 7.73
CA THR A 88 -25.51 -4.96 7.75
C THR A 88 -27.01 -5.19 7.71
N ASP A 89 -27.48 -5.80 6.63
CA ASP A 89 -28.86 -6.28 6.50
C ASP A 89 -29.04 -7.53 7.39
N PRO A 90 -30.04 -7.58 8.30
CA PRO A 90 -30.18 -8.70 9.22
C PRO A 90 -30.98 -9.84 8.58
N GLY A 91 -30.28 -10.93 8.29
CA GLY A 91 -30.87 -12.25 8.28
C GLY A 91 -30.59 -13.02 7.01
N ILE A 92 -29.60 -13.93 7.07
CA ILE A 92 -29.78 -15.35 6.74
C ILE A 92 -28.76 -16.13 7.59
N THR A 93 -29.25 -17.01 8.47
CA THR A 93 -28.47 -18.09 9.06
C THR A 93 -28.41 -19.24 8.06
N VAL A 94 -27.22 -19.59 7.56
CA VAL A 94 -27.03 -20.82 6.74
C VAL A 94 -26.17 -21.80 7.54
N PRO A 95 -26.62 -23.05 7.74
CA PRO A 95 -25.88 -24.05 8.51
C PRO A 95 -24.72 -24.67 7.71
N GLN A 96 -23.63 -24.97 8.42
CA GLN A 96 -22.49 -25.76 7.96
C GLN A 96 -22.88 -27.22 7.70
N ASN A 97 -22.56 -27.70 6.50
CA ASN A 97 -21.94 -29.00 6.16
C ASN A 97 -22.35 -29.41 4.74
N LEU A 98 -21.42 -29.40 3.77
CA LEU A 98 -21.43 -30.18 2.52
C LEU A 98 -20.06 -29.97 1.79
N PRO A 99 -19.65 -30.85 0.84
CA PRO A 99 -18.25 -31.12 0.53
C PRO A 99 -17.47 -29.88 0.06
N THR A 100 -16.42 -29.58 0.81
CA THR A 100 -15.68 -28.32 0.84
C THR A 100 -14.96 -27.97 -0.48
N ASN A 101 -14.48 -28.98 -1.22
CA ASN A 101 -13.54 -28.72 -2.32
C ASN A 101 -14.15 -28.05 -3.56
N THR A 102 -15.37 -28.40 -3.98
CA THR A 102 -15.95 -27.86 -5.23
C THR A 102 -16.41 -26.41 -5.07
N THR A 103 -16.96 -26.08 -3.90
CA THR A 103 -17.46 -24.73 -3.60
C THR A 103 -16.30 -23.75 -3.40
N GLU A 104 -15.23 -24.15 -2.71
CA GLU A 104 -14.04 -23.30 -2.51
C GLU A 104 -13.27 -23.03 -3.80
N LEU A 105 -13.16 -24.02 -4.68
CA LEU A 105 -12.58 -23.77 -6.01
C LEU A 105 -13.40 -22.75 -6.80
N SER A 106 -14.72 -22.74 -6.64
CA SER A 106 -15.61 -21.78 -7.29
C SER A 106 -15.50 -20.36 -6.71
N THR A 107 -15.33 -20.23 -5.38
CA THR A 107 -15.11 -18.93 -4.72
C THR A 107 -13.77 -18.35 -5.12
N LEU A 108 -12.70 -19.15 -5.10
CA LEU A 108 -11.36 -18.75 -5.54
C LEU A 108 -11.37 -18.25 -6.99
N GLN A 109 -11.97 -19.02 -7.90
CA GLN A 109 -12.09 -18.65 -9.31
C GLN A 109 -12.88 -17.34 -9.49
N THR A 110 -13.94 -17.16 -8.72
CA THR A 110 -14.73 -15.92 -8.73
C THR A 110 -13.88 -14.71 -8.31
N LEU A 111 -13.08 -14.84 -7.26
CA LEU A 111 -12.17 -13.77 -6.80
C LEU A 111 -11.10 -13.45 -7.85
N MET A 112 -10.54 -14.47 -8.51
CA MET A 112 -9.56 -14.28 -9.58
C MET A 112 -10.16 -13.49 -10.76
N VAL A 113 -11.35 -13.88 -11.22
CA VAL A 113 -12.09 -13.18 -12.28
C VAL A 113 -12.42 -11.76 -11.86
N GLN A 114 -12.91 -11.56 -10.64
CA GLN A 114 -13.22 -10.23 -10.12
C GLN A 114 -11.98 -9.33 -10.07
N SER A 115 -10.82 -9.86 -9.67
CA SER A 115 -9.61 -9.05 -9.61
C SER A 115 -9.10 -8.67 -11.01
N ARG A 116 -9.21 -9.57 -12.01
CA ARG A 116 -8.91 -9.23 -13.41
C ARG A 116 -9.82 -8.12 -13.93
N GLN A 117 -11.10 -8.15 -13.56
CA GLN A 117 -12.03 -7.06 -13.90
C GLN A 117 -11.58 -5.73 -13.27
N LEU A 118 -11.24 -5.73 -11.98
CA LEU A 118 -10.76 -4.52 -11.29
C LEU A 118 -9.46 -3.98 -11.89
N GLU A 119 -8.57 -4.84 -12.38
CA GLU A 119 -7.36 -4.41 -13.09
C GLU A 119 -7.70 -3.71 -14.40
N ASN A 120 -8.65 -4.27 -15.16
CA ASN A 120 -9.12 -3.66 -16.39
C ASN A 120 -9.78 -2.30 -16.11
N ASP A 121 -10.61 -2.22 -15.07
CA ASP A 121 -11.26 -0.98 -14.65
C ASP A 121 -10.20 0.08 -14.27
N LEU A 122 -9.17 -0.29 -13.49
CA LEU A 122 -8.06 0.60 -13.13
C LEU A 122 -7.29 1.10 -14.35
N ARG A 123 -7.00 0.23 -15.33
CA ARG A 123 -6.33 0.63 -16.59
C ARG A 123 -7.20 1.52 -17.47
N SER A 124 -8.52 1.44 -17.34
CA SER A 124 -9.46 2.27 -18.10
C SER A 124 -9.56 3.71 -17.59
N LEU A 125 -9.09 3.96 -16.36
CA LEU A 125 -9.11 5.30 -15.78
C LEU A 125 -8.16 6.25 -16.52
N PRO A 126 -8.49 7.55 -16.58
CA PRO A 126 -7.61 8.55 -17.17
C PRO A 126 -6.27 8.60 -16.42
N SER A 127 -5.23 9.05 -17.12
CA SER A 127 -3.89 9.24 -16.54
C SER A 127 -3.93 10.13 -15.30
N GLU A 128 -3.01 9.88 -14.38
CA GLU A 128 -2.93 10.61 -13.12
C GLU A 128 -2.84 12.13 -13.30
N PRO A 129 -3.47 12.92 -12.42
CA PRO A 129 -3.29 14.37 -12.41
C PRO A 129 -1.81 14.73 -12.23
N ARG A 130 -1.34 15.76 -12.94
CA ARG A 130 0.07 16.22 -12.83
C ARG A 130 0.44 16.74 -11.44
N VAL A 131 -0.54 17.23 -10.67
CA VAL A 131 -0.35 17.80 -9.33
C VAL A 131 -1.35 17.16 -8.39
N MET A 132 -0.86 16.60 -7.28
CA MET A 132 -1.68 15.92 -6.27
C MET A 132 -1.21 16.28 -4.87
N ARG A 133 -2.12 16.19 -3.89
CA ARG A 133 -1.76 16.33 -2.48
C ARG A 133 -0.84 15.19 -2.06
N ALA A 134 0.24 15.51 -1.36
CA ALA A 134 1.23 14.52 -0.92
C ALA A 134 0.60 13.39 -0.06
N SER A 135 -0.38 13.73 0.77
CA SER A 135 -1.12 12.74 1.57
C SER A 135 -1.89 11.73 0.71
N THR A 136 -2.50 12.18 -0.39
CA THR A 136 -3.19 11.30 -1.33
C THR A 136 -2.23 10.35 -2.02
N VAL A 137 -1.07 10.85 -2.45
CA VAL A 137 -0.01 10.04 -3.08
C VAL A 137 0.50 8.99 -2.10
N ALA A 138 0.71 9.36 -0.85
CA ALA A 138 1.13 8.41 0.20
C ALA A 138 0.09 7.30 0.42
N THR A 139 -1.21 7.61 0.42
CA THR A 139 -2.27 6.58 0.53
C THR A 139 -2.32 5.67 -0.69
N ILE A 140 -2.15 6.21 -1.91
CA ILE A 140 -2.08 5.37 -3.13
C ILE A 140 -0.89 4.42 -3.03
N SER A 141 0.30 4.94 -2.70
CA SER A 141 1.52 4.15 -2.60
C SER A 141 1.37 3.03 -1.56
N ASP A 142 0.81 3.30 -0.38
CA ASP A 142 0.56 2.26 0.64
C ASP A 142 -0.40 1.17 0.15
N LEU A 143 -1.42 1.52 -0.64
CA LEU A 143 -2.32 0.53 -1.24
C LEU A 143 -1.61 -0.32 -2.30
N GLU A 144 -0.86 0.31 -3.19
CA GLU A 144 -0.11 -0.37 -4.26
C GLU A 144 0.97 -1.29 -3.68
N ASP A 145 1.71 -0.85 -2.66
CA ASP A 145 2.72 -1.64 -1.96
C ASP A 145 2.12 -2.88 -1.29
N ARG A 146 0.94 -2.75 -0.67
CA ARG A 146 0.22 -3.89 -0.06
C ARG A 146 -0.28 -4.87 -1.11
N ILE A 147 -0.77 -4.38 -2.25
CA ILE A 147 -1.18 -5.25 -3.37
C ILE A 147 0.05 -6.00 -3.89
N ALA A 148 1.17 -5.32 -4.12
CA ALA A 148 2.42 -5.93 -4.56
C ALA A 148 2.92 -7.00 -3.58
N ALA A 149 2.80 -6.77 -2.27
CA ALA A 149 3.17 -7.75 -1.25
C ALA A 149 2.27 -9.00 -1.25
N ILE A 150 0.98 -8.86 -1.57
CA ILE A 150 0.06 -9.98 -1.75
C ILE A 150 0.39 -10.74 -3.04
N ASP A 151 0.59 -10.02 -4.14
CA ASP A 151 0.90 -10.61 -5.44
C ASP A 151 2.23 -11.39 -5.39
N TYR A 152 3.21 -10.89 -4.64
CA TYR A 152 4.45 -11.60 -4.37
C TYR A 152 4.21 -12.92 -3.62
N GLN A 153 3.40 -12.92 -2.56
CA GLN A 153 3.09 -14.12 -1.79
C GLN A 153 2.32 -15.15 -2.63
N LEU A 154 1.31 -14.70 -3.38
CA LEU A 154 0.52 -15.55 -4.27
C LEU A 154 1.36 -16.20 -5.38
N ASN A 155 2.44 -15.55 -5.83
CA ASN A 155 3.30 -16.05 -6.91
C ASN A 155 4.59 -16.74 -6.40
N SER A 156 4.86 -16.72 -5.09
CA SER A 156 6.08 -17.28 -4.53
C SER A 156 6.04 -18.82 -4.49
N ALA A 157 7.00 -19.47 -5.17
CA ALA A 157 7.10 -20.94 -5.18
C ALA A 157 7.59 -21.51 -3.83
N ASP A 158 8.28 -20.69 -3.03
CA ASP A 158 8.87 -21.11 -1.75
C ASP A 158 7.85 -21.19 -0.61
N VAL A 159 6.65 -20.60 -0.78
CA VAL A 159 5.60 -20.57 0.24
C VAL A 159 4.55 -21.63 -0.10
N THR A 160 4.52 -22.71 0.68
CA THR A 160 3.41 -23.67 0.60
C THR A 160 2.18 -23.06 1.26
N MET A 161 1.19 -22.65 0.46
CA MET A 161 -0.09 -22.09 0.94
C MET A 161 -1.22 -23.11 0.82
N SER A 162 -2.01 -23.23 1.89
CA SER A 162 -3.28 -23.96 1.87
C SER A 162 -4.26 -23.30 0.89
N ASP A 163 -5.29 -24.03 0.46
CA ASP A 163 -6.33 -23.48 -0.41
C ASP A 163 -7.13 -22.38 0.32
N GLU A 164 -7.38 -22.55 1.61
CA GLU A 164 -8.03 -21.54 2.48
C GLU A 164 -7.21 -20.23 2.56
N ASP A 165 -5.90 -20.35 2.81
CA ASP A 165 -5.01 -19.17 2.83
C ASP A 165 -5.02 -18.48 1.47
N ARG A 166 -4.94 -19.26 0.38
CA ARG A 166 -4.97 -18.72 -0.99
C ARG A 166 -6.24 -17.91 -1.24
N GLU A 167 -7.40 -18.43 -0.83
CA GLU A 167 -8.66 -17.69 -0.95
C GLU A 167 -8.62 -16.37 -0.15
N LEU A 168 -8.08 -16.41 1.08
CA LEU A 168 -7.97 -15.23 1.92
C LEU A 168 -7.10 -14.14 1.27
N PHE A 169 -5.96 -14.49 0.68
CA PHE A 169 -5.11 -13.55 -0.05
C PHE A 169 -5.80 -12.97 -1.28
N TRP A 170 -6.54 -13.79 -2.05
CA TRP A 170 -7.33 -13.28 -3.18
C TRP A 170 -8.43 -12.33 -2.76
N ARG A 171 -9.10 -12.62 -1.64
CA ARG A 171 -10.14 -11.75 -1.06
C ARG A 171 -9.55 -10.41 -0.64
N GLU A 172 -8.38 -10.44 0.00
CA GLU A 172 -7.68 -9.24 0.42
C GLU A 172 -7.19 -8.41 -0.79
N ARG A 173 -6.65 -9.06 -1.82
CA ARG A 173 -6.28 -8.39 -3.08
C ARG A 173 -7.47 -7.63 -3.68
N VAL A 174 -8.61 -8.30 -3.83
CA VAL A 174 -9.85 -7.69 -4.34
C VAL A 174 -10.28 -6.51 -3.47
N ARG A 175 -10.18 -6.63 -2.14
CA ARG A 175 -10.52 -5.54 -1.20
C ARG A 175 -9.63 -4.31 -1.42
N LEU A 176 -8.31 -4.50 -1.48
CA LEU A 176 -7.36 -3.41 -1.70
C LEU A 176 -7.51 -2.76 -3.07
N MET A 177 -7.71 -3.56 -4.12
CA MET A 177 -7.96 -3.05 -5.46
C MET A 177 -9.24 -2.22 -5.55
N LYS A 178 -10.33 -2.63 -4.87
CA LYS A 178 -11.55 -1.82 -4.78
C LYS A 178 -11.28 -0.48 -4.09
N SER A 179 -10.50 -0.47 -3.00
CA SER A 179 -10.11 0.78 -2.33
C SER A 179 -9.26 1.69 -3.22
N LEU A 180 -8.30 1.11 -3.96
CA LEU A 180 -7.49 1.85 -4.93
C LEU A 180 -8.37 2.45 -6.04
N LEU A 181 -9.26 1.64 -6.63
CA LEU A 181 -10.19 2.07 -7.67
C LEU A 181 -11.08 3.23 -7.20
N GLN A 182 -11.68 3.13 -6.01
CA GLN A 182 -12.48 4.21 -5.43
C GLN A 182 -11.68 5.50 -5.24
N LEU A 183 -10.44 5.38 -4.76
CA LEU A 183 -9.56 6.54 -4.56
C LEU A 183 -9.19 7.19 -5.90
N ARG A 184 -8.89 6.39 -6.93
CA ARG A 184 -8.58 6.86 -8.28
C ARG A 184 -9.77 7.55 -8.96
N TYR A 185 -10.98 7.01 -8.81
CA TYR A 185 -12.20 7.70 -9.28
C TYR A 185 -12.41 9.05 -8.59
N ALA A 186 -12.25 9.10 -7.26
CA ALA A 186 -12.37 10.34 -6.51
C ALA A 186 -11.28 11.37 -6.85
N GLN A 187 -10.14 10.93 -7.40
CA GLN A 187 -9.11 11.83 -7.93
C GLN A 187 -9.49 12.35 -9.31
N ALA A 188 -9.91 11.46 -10.21
CA ALA A 188 -10.35 11.83 -11.56
C ALA A 188 -11.51 12.85 -11.52
N GLN A 189 -12.48 12.65 -10.63
CA GLN A 189 -13.59 13.59 -10.43
C GLN A 189 -13.12 14.96 -9.93
N ARG A 190 -12.13 15.02 -9.03
CA ARG A 190 -11.60 16.29 -8.52
C ARG A 190 -10.75 17.03 -9.54
N ALA A 191 -10.12 16.34 -10.48
CA ALA A 191 -9.31 16.96 -11.52
C ALA A 191 -10.14 17.52 -12.69
N ALA A 192 -11.43 17.15 -12.77
CA ALA A 192 -12.34 17.61 -13.82
C ALA A 192 -12.99 18.98 -13.54
N PHE A 193 -12.80 19.55 -12.34
CA PHE A 193 -13.32 20.84 -11.90
C PHE A 193 -12.18 21.74 -11.41
#